data_AF-A0A2W4KD30-F1
#
_entry.id   AF-A0A2W4KD30-F1
#
_cell.length_a   1.000
_cell.length_b   1.000
_cell.length_c   1.000
_cell.angle_alpha   90.00
_cell.angle_beta   90.00
_cell.angle_gamma   90.00
#
_symmetry.space_group_name_H-M   'P 1'
#
loop_
_entity.id
_entity.type
_entity.pdbx_description
1 polymer ?
#
loop_
_entity_poly.entity_id
_entity_poly.type
_entity_poly.pdbx_seq_one_letter_code
_entity_poly.pdbx_strand_id
1 'polypeptide(L)'
;MPKGKSGKSGGDKPKKAAAKKSDPKHLELKNSEPTKSELRNSEPTNSEPTNKAVEKTGGTSAKAEKAALEAKQLIDAGGGELEDLDEEIELEDSRVFKMLQGLHLTPEEAREAAVRQRNLLIESWNTRDELYRELFGEPRYVTPGPYAPPPVLKAEDVILPEDQVERGETGDPGNPNLDEQHLNILVYAPEPTRPYWTYVTAGLSSPWLQDAPAEVTGFGCEIMIKSKEDMPWAAQILRTLAFYILNHAGTLSPGVRIDLNGPIIPGSNSKLSNIFIWYPDDAPDCWYYLPSGGFGLFIAIGITPDERQFAESIEEYGTWCIQQVLRQMGHDQVTDPYRNTVMEQEGIGLALLKTKSFADNFRANVAYGSTDMSEM
;
A
#
# COMPACT_ATOMS: atom_id res chain seq x y z
N MET A 1 5.74 52.71 -63.34
CA MET A 1 6.43 51.40 -63.22
C MET A 1 5.80 50.65 -62.04
N PRO A 2 5.60 49.32 -62.10
CA PRO A 2 4.37 48.74 -62.65
C PRO A 2 3.58 47.78 -61.71
N LYS A 3 2.27 47.64 -62.00
CA LYS A 3 1.40 46.41 -62.03
C LYS A 3 1.22 45.59 -60.73
N GLY A 4 0.05 45.02 -60.40
CA GLY A 4 -1.17 44.72 -61.17
C GLY A 4 -2.39 44.44 -60.25
N LYS A 5 -3.60 44.68 -60.77
CA LYS A 5 -4.61 43.68 -61.22
C LYS A 5 -5.33 42.97 -60.06
N SER A 6 -6.55 43.35 -59.68
CA SER A 6 -7.88 43.14 -60.33
C SER A 6 -8.47 41.74 -60.10
N GLY A 7 -9.64 41.67 -59.45
CA GLY A 7 -10.52 40.50 -59.46
C GLY A 7 -11.71 40.61 -58.51
N LYS A 8 -12.84 41.16 -58.99
CA LYS A 8 -14.18 41.10 -58.38
C LYS A 8 -15.01 40.04 -59.13
N SER A 9 -15.81 39.25 -58.42
CA SER A 9 -17.20 38.83 -58.77
C SER A 9 -17.65 37.75 -57.77
N GLY A 10 -18.75 37.94 -57.02
CA GLY A 10 -20.09 37.45 -57.40
C GLY A 10 -20.22 35.98 -56.97
N GLY A 11 -20.97 35.57 -55.94
CA GLY A 11 -22.38 35.82 -55.73
C GLY A 11 -23.17 34.62 -56.26
N ASP A 12 -23.54 33.67 -55.40
CA ASP A 12 -24.79 32.90 -55.53
C ASP A 12 -25.07 31.99 -54.33
N LYS A 13 -26.26 32.18 -53.72
CA LYS A 13 -27.01 31.15 -53.00
C LYS A 13 -27.99 30.55 -54.02
N PRO A 14 -28.31 29.25 -53.92
CA PRO A 14 -29.71 28.97 -53.57
C PRO A 14 -29.97 27.69 -52.75
N LYS A 15 -31.00 27.85 -51.90
CA LYS A 15 -32.17 26.97 -51.67
C LYS A 15 -32.02 25.55 -51.07
N LYS A 16 -32.58 25.47 -49.85
CA LYS A 16 -33.48 24.45 -49.29
C LYS A 16 -34.12 23.50 -50.31
N ALA A 17 -34.10 22.21 -50.00
CA ALA A 17 -35.16 21.26 -50.35
C ALA A 17 -35.61 20.52 -49.07
N ALA A 18 -36.92 20.52 -48.85
CA ALA A 18 -37.64 19.81 -47.80
C ALA A 18 -38.33 18.56 -48.38
N ALA A 19 -38.93 17.77 -47.48
CA ALA A 19 -39.78 16.58 -47.65
C ALA A 19 -39.01 15.26 -47.39
N LYS A 20 -39.51 14.29 -46.59
CA LYS A 20 -40.90 13.90 -46.36
C LYS A 20 -41.03 13.05 -45.09
N LYS A 21 -42.19 13.16 -44.45
CA LYS A 21 -42.72 12.34 -43.35
C LYS A 21 -42.82 10.85 -43.72
N SER A 22 -42.59 9.98 -42.74
CA SER A 22 -43.30 8.70 -42.60
C SER A 22 -43.16 8.14 -41.17
N ASP A 23 -44.15 8.43 -40.32
CA ASP A 23 -44.71 7.45 -39.37
C ASP A 23 -45.52 6.42 -40.19
N PRO A 24 -45.69 5.15 -39.79
CA PRO A 24 -46.13 4.77 -38.44
C PRO A 24 -45.62 3.40 -37.90
N LYS A 25 -45.68 3.21 -36.58
CA LYS A 25 -46.56 2.21 -35.91
C LYS A 25 -46.15 1.99 -34.45
N HIS A 26 -47.13 2.28 -33.59
CA HIS A 26 -47.26 1.79 -32.23
C HIS A 26 -46.98 0.27 -32.14
N LEU A 27 -46.09 -0.10 -31.22
CA LEU A 27 -46.14 -1.39 -30.54
C LEU A 27 -45.99 -1.11 -29.04
N GLU A 28 -47.13 -1.15 -28.36
CA GLU A 28 -47.22 -1.22 -26.91
C GLU A 28 -46.56 -2.53 -26.44
N LEU A 29 -45.49 -2.42 -25.65
CA LEU A 29 -45.03 -3.51 -24.81
C LEU A 29 -45.53 -3.23 -23.40
N LYS A 30 -46.53 -4.03 -23.03
CA LYS A 30 -47.15 -4.09 -21.72
C LYS A 30 -46.11 -4.44 -20.66
N ASN A 31 -45.99 -3.59 -19.65
CA ASN A 31 -45.42 -3.95 -18.36
C ASN A 31 -46.31 -5.02 -17.73
N SER A 32 -45.76 -6.22 -17.55
CA SER A 32 -46.34 -7.25 -16.68
C SER A 32 -45.55 -7.30 -15.38
N GLU A 33 -46.18 -6.84 -14.31
CA GLU A 33 -45.79 -7.13 -12.93
C GLU A 33 -45.74 -8.65 -12.69
N PRO A 34 -44.77 -9.17 -11.93
CA PRO A 34 -44.94 -10.45 -11.25
C PRO A 34 -45.56 -10.23 -9.87
N THR A 35 -46.71 -10.88 -9.71
CA THR A 35 -47.51 -11.11 -8.52
C THR A 35 -46.73 -11.66 -7.33
N LYS A 36 -47.04 -11.12 -6.15
CA LYS A 36 -46.86 -11.74 -4.83
C LYS A 36 -47.65 -13.05 -4.74
N SER A 37 -46.99 -14.15 -4.42
CA SER A 37 -47.50 -15.18 -3.50
C SER A 37 -46.44 -16.24 -3.20
N GLU A 38 -46.09 -16.33 -1.91
CA GLU A 38 -45.85 -17.55 -1.14
C GLU A 38 -44.73 -18.50 -1.58
N LEU A 39 -43.67 -18.59 -0.77
CA LEU A 39 -43.46 -19.72 0.15
C LEU A 39 -42.12 -19.63 0.90
N ARG A 40 -42.26 -19.71 2.23
CA ARG A 40 -41.34 -20.27 3.24
C ARG A 40 -40.07 -19.51 3.60
N ASN A 41 -40.18 -18.88 4.77
CA ASN A 41 -39.11 -18.65 5.73
C ASN A 41 -38.26 -19.91 5.93
N SER A 42 -36.96 -19.78 5.69
CA SER A 42 -35.94 -20.54 6.39
C SER A 42 -34.92 -19.52 6.90
N GLU A 43 -34.88 -19.40 8.23
CA GLU A 43 -33.90 -18.63 8.99
C GLU A 43 -32.48 -19.04 8.59
N PRO A 44 -31.53 -18.11 8.38
CA PRO A 44 -30.13 -18.45 8.36
C PRO A 44 -29.68 -18.69 9.79
N THR A 45 -29.45 -19.96 10.12
CA THR A 45 -28.74 -20.39 11.33
C THR A 45 -27.36 -19.74 11.33
N ASN A 46 -27.10 -18.97 12.38
CA ASN A 46 -25.83 -18.37 12.71
C ASN A 46 -24.80 -19.48 12.97
N SER A 47 -24.02 -19.86 11.96
CA SER A 47 -22.86 -20.74 12.16
C SER A 47 -21.63 -19.87 12.31
N GLU A 48 -21.16 -19.76 13.55
CA GLU A 48 -19.85 -19.24 13.91
C GLU A 48 -18.75 -19.92 13.09
N PRO A 49 -17.81 -19.19 12.47
CA PRO A 49 -16.58 -19.80 12.02
C PRO A 49 -15.70 -20.10 13.23
N THR A 50 -15.57 -21.38 13.57
CA THR A 50 -14.58 -21.88 14.51
C THR A 50 -13.17 -21.60 13.98
N ASN A 51 -12.57 -20.49 14.42
CA ASN A 51 -11.13 -20.25 14.29
C ASN A 51 -10.39 -21.14 15.30
N LYS A 52 -10.03 -22.35 14.88
CA LYS A 52 -8.93 -23.12 15.48
C LYS A 52 -7.75 -23.07 14.52
N ALA A 53 -6.85 -22.13 14.75
CA ALA A 53 -5.39 -22.25 14.53
C ALA A 53 -4.75 -20.85 14.41
N VAL A 54 -4.50 -20.17 15.54
CA VAL A 54 -3.31 -19.31 15.73
C VAL A 54 -3.04 -19.22 17.24
N GLU A 55 -2.44 -20.26 17.81
CA GLU A 55 -1.67 -20.14 19.06
C GLU A 55 -0.23 -20.46 18.70
N LYS A 56 0.58 -19.42 18.49
CA LYS A 56 2.05 -19.35 18.72
C LYS A 56 2.65 -18.10 18.11
N THR A 57 2.34 -16.94 18.67
CA THR A 57 3.18 -15.73 18.58
C THR A 57 3.17 -14.98 19.92
N GLY A 58 3.42 -15.70 21.02
CA GLY A 58 3.66 -15.12 22.35
C GLY A 58 5.13 -14.83 22.67
N GLY A 59 6.01 -14.80 21.65
CA GLY A 59 7.46 -14.84 21.85
C GLY A 59 8.14 -13.49 22.14
N THR A 60 7.53 -12.37 21.75
CA THR A 60 8.16 -11.03 21.86
C THR A 60 7.86 -10.35 23.20
N SER A 61 6.64 -10.50 23.73
CA SER A 61 6.27 -9.95 25.04
C SER A 61 7.05 -10.59 26.20
N ALA A 62 7.21 -11.91 26.20
CA ALA A 62 7.91 -12.61 27.28
C ALA A 62 9.43 -12.33 27.29
N LYS A 63 10.00 -11.97 26.14
CA LYS A 63 11.43 -11.64 26.03
C LYS A 63 11.70 -10.21 26.52
N ALA A 64 10.79 -9.28 26.25
CA ALA A 64 10.83 -7.92 26.79
C ALA A 64 10.57 -7.89 28.31
N GLU A 65 9.61 -8.67 28.80
CA GLU A 65 9.35 -8.80 30.26
C GLU A 65 10.54 -9.42 31.00
N LYS A 66 11.20 -10.42 30.39
CA LYS A 66 12.39 -11.04 30.96
C LYS A 66 13.58 -10.09 30.98
N ALA A 67 13.79 -9.31 29.92
CA ALA A 67 14.85 -8.30 29.84
C ALA A 67 14.64 -7.18 30.89
N ALA A 68 13.40 -6.71 31.06
CA ALA A 68 13.07 -5.71 32.08
C ALA A 68 13.26 -6.25 33.52
N LEU A 69 12.99 -7.54 33.75
CA LEU A 69 13.20 -8.18 35.05
C LEU A 69 14.69 -8.41 35.36
N GLU A 70 15.49 -8.77 34.36
CA GLU A 70 16.96 -8.94 34.48
C GLU A 70 17.66 -7.59 34.70
N ALA A 71 17.23 -6.52 34.01
CA ALA A 71 17.74 -5.16 34.23
C ALA A 71 17.45 -4.65 35.65
N LYS A 72 16.25 -4.91 36.18
CA LYS A 72 15.89 -4.56 37.55
C LYS A 72 16.73 -5.30 38.60
N GLN A 73 17.07 -6.56 38.35
CA GLN A 73 17.93 -7.36 39.23
C GLN A 73 19.39 -6.91 39.23
N LEU A 74 19.89 -6.37 38.12
CA LEU A 74 21.24 -5.81 38.01
C LEU A 74 21.37 -4.47 38.76
N ILE A 75 20.32 -3.64 38.74
CA ILE A 75 20.28 -2.35 39.45
C ILE A 75 20.17 -2.58 40.98
N ASP A 76 19.33 -3.52 41.42
CA ASP A 76 19.17 -3.86 42.84
C ASP A 76 20.42 -4.55 43.45
N ALA A 77 21.33 -5.07 42.61
CA ALA A 77 22.54 -5.78 43.05
C ALA A 77 23.75 -4.86 43.32
N GLY A 78 23.65 -3.55 43.08
CA GLY A 78 24.61 -2.54 43.53
C GLY A 78 26.08 -2.87 43.25
N GLY A 79 26.54 -2.68 42.00
CA GLY A 79 27.97 -2.71 41.73
C GLY A 79 28.36 -2.56 40.27
N GLY A 80 28.92 -1.40 39.91
CA GLY A 80 29.73 -1.22 38.70
C GLY A 80 29.76 0.23 38.25
N GLU A 81 30.89 0.91 38.44
CA GLU A 81 31.18 2.22 37.83
C GLU A 81 31.16 2.09 36.30
N LEU A 82 30.18 2.72 35.66
CA LEU A 82 30.12 3.01 34.22
C LEU A 82 30.34 4.52 34.08
N GLU A 83 31.61 4.93 34.11
CA GLU A 83 31.98 6.25 33.60
C GLU A 83 32.13 6.13 32.07
N ASP A 84 31.37 6.99 31.37
CA ASP A 84 31.51 7.42 29.97
C ASP A 84 30.69 6.72 28.87
N LEU A 85 29.74 5.85 29.21
CA LEU A 85 28.61 5.50 28.33
C LEU A 85 27.36 5.40 29.21
N ASP A 86 26.23 5.98 28.77
CA ASP A 86 24.86 5.75 29.28
C ASP A 86 24.09 6.94 29.90
N GLU A 87 24.39 8.20 29.62
CA GLU A 87 23.39 9.27 29.91
C GLU A 87 22.19 9.20 28.94
N GLU A 88 22.43 8.88 27.66
CA GLU A 88 21.39 8.88 26.62
C GLU A 88 20.46 7.64 26.72
N ILE A 89 20.99 6.50 27.15
CA ILE A 89 20.25 5.24 27.32
C ILE A 89 19.38 5.27 28.59
N GLU A 90 19.88 5.84 29.71
CA GLU A 90 19.08 6.01 30.93
C GLU A 90 17.89 6.98 30.74
N LEU A 91 18.06 7.99 29.88
CA LEU A 91 17.00 8.97 29.56
C LEU A 91 15.88 8.37 28.70
N GLU A 92 16.21 7.55 27.69
CA GLU A 92 15.20 6.84 26.89
C GLU A 92 14.39 5.85 27.73
N ASP A 93 15.05 5.07 28.60
CA ASP A 93 14.39 4.10 29.48
C ASP A 93 13.46 4.78 30.50
N SER A 94 13.89 5.89 31.10
CA SER A 94 13.06 6.69 32.02
C SER A 94 11.80 7.24 31.34
N ARG A 95 11.90 7.60 30.06
CA ARG A 95 10.79 8.18 29.30
C ARG A 95 9.78 7.15 28.83
N VAL A 96 10.25 6.02 28.29
CA VAL A 96 9.39 4.87 27.95
C VAL A 96 8.67 4.40 29.23
N PHE A 97 9.38 4.39 30.35
CA PHE A 97 8.81 4.09 31.66
C PHE A 97 7.73 5.10 32.10
N LYS A 98 7.95 6.41 31.94
CA LYS A 98 6.91 7.44 32.20
C LYS A 98 5.67 7.24 31.32
N MET A 99 5.87 6.96 30.03
CA MET A 99 4.79 6.71 29.07
C MET A 99 3.96 5.47 29.45
N LEU A 100 4.63 4.37 29.83
CA LEU A 100 3.99 3.13 30.27
C LEU A 100 3.27 3.27 31.62
N GLN A 101 3.71 4.20 32.48
CA GLN A 101 3.06 4.52 33.75
C GLN A 101 1.94 5.56 33.65
N GLY A 102 1.68 6.11 32.46
CA GLY A 102 0.71 7.18 32.29
C GLY A 102 1.13 8.51 32.94
N LEU A 103 2.43 8.70 33.19
CA LEU A 103 2.98 9.96 33.66
C LEU A 103 3.12 10.90 32.46
N HIS A 104 2.55 12.09 32.57
CA HIS A 104 2.64 13.13 31.54
C HIS A 104 4.10 13.64 31.43
N LEU A 105 4.59 13.75 30.19
CA LEU A 105 5.84 14.44 29.89
C LEU A 105 5.76 15.88 30.36
N THR A 106 6.88 16.44 30.82
CA THR A 106 6.93 17.89 31.04
C THR A 106 6.77 18.62 29.68
N PRO A 107 6.31 19.87 29.65
CA PRO A 107 6.23 20.65 28.41
C PRO A 107 7.58 20.71 27.67
N GLU A 108 8.69 20.80 28.38
CA GLU A 108 10.03 20.79 27.79
C GLU A 108 10.36 19.43 27.13
N GLU A 109 10.14 18.33 27.85
CA GLU A 109 10.34 16.97 27.32
C GLU A 109 9.45 16.70 26.09
N ALA A 110 8.22 17.23 26.07
CA ALA A 110 7.30 17.11 24.94
C ALA A 110 7.78 17.90 23.71
N ARG A 111 8.34 19.11 23.90
CA ARG A 111 8.91 19.90 22.80
C ARG A 111 10.14 19.23 22.22
N GLU A 112 11.04 18.73 23.08
CA GLU A 112 12.22 17.99 22.63
C GLU A 112 11.85 16.71 21.88
N ALA A 113 10.84 15.98 22.36
CA ALA A 113 10.30 14.80 21.67
C ALA A 113 9.80 15.12 20.27
N ALA A 114 9.04 16.21 20.12
CA ALA A 114 8.54 16.65 18.82
C ALA A 114 9.69 17.01 17.87
N VAL A 115 10.75 17.65 18.37
CA VAL A 115 11.97 17.94 17.59
C VAL A 115 12.69 16.66 17.17
N ARG A 116 12.89 15.69 18.08
CA ARG A 116 13.51 14.39 17.77
C ARG A 116 12.72 13.62 16.72
N GLN A 117 11.40 13.51 16.91
CA GLN A 117 10.50 12.93 15.93
C GLN A 117 10.63 13.60 14.57
N ARG A 118 10.70 14.94 14.53
CA ARG A 118 10.86 15.66 13.27
C ARG A 118 12.19 15.39 12.60
N ASN A 119 13.29 15.34 13.36
CA ASN A 119 14.61 15.04 12.82
C ASN A 119 14.65 13.62 12.24
N LEU A 120 14.14 12.64 13.00
CA LEU A 120 14.04 11.26 12.53
C LEU A 120 13.22 11.16 11.24
N LEU A 121 12.11 11.91 11.14
CA LEU A 121 11.29 11.99 9.95
C LEU A 121 12.03 12.59 8.74
N ILE A 122 12.83 13.64 8.94
CA ILE A 122 13.66 14.26 7.88
C ILE A 122 14.72 13.26 7.38
N GLU A 123 15.44 12.62 8.32
CA GLU A 123 16.48 11.64 7.99
C GLU A 123 15.90 10.45 7.23
N SER A 124 14.80 9.87 7.72
CA SER A 124 14.09 8.80 7.03
C SER A 124 13.52 9.21 5.67
N TRP A 125 13.07 10.46 5.52
CA TRP A 125 12.67 10.97 4.21
C TRP A 125 13.86 11.01 3.24
N ASN A 126 15.01 11.53 3.67
CA ASN A 126 16.21 11.65 2.83
C ASN A 126 16.72 10.27 2.41
N THR A 127 16.85 9.33 3.34
CA THR A 127 17.28 7.96 3.04
C THR A 127 16.32 7.25 2.09
N ARG A 128 15.00 7.44 2.26
CA ARG A 128 14.01 6.88 1.32
C ARG A 128 14.13 7.49 -0.07
N ASP A 129 14.31 8.81 -0.17
CA ASP A 129 14.49 9.51 -1.44
C ASP A 129 15.74 9.01 -2.19
N GLU A 130 16.86 8.83 -1.48
CA GLU A 130 18.09 8.24 -2.03
C GLU A 130 17.89 6.79 -2.49
N LEU A 131 17.29 5.94 -1.65
CA LEU A 131 16.96 4.56 -1.98
C LEU A 131 16.09 4.48 -3.24
N TYR A 132 15.09 5.34 -3.35
CA TYR A 132 14.20 5.34 -4.50
C TYR A 132 14.88 5.82 -5.78
N ARG A 133 15.80 6.79 -5.69
CA ARG A 133 16.66 7.15 -6.83
C ARG A 133 17.54 6.00 -7.27
N GLU A 134 18.08 5.21 -6.33
CA GLU A 134 18.88 4.03 -6.64
C GLU A 134 18.06 2.94 -7.35
N LEU A 135 16.88 2.61 -6.81
CA LEU A 135 16.02 1.54 -7.34
C LEU A 135 15.32 1.93 -8.66
N PHE A 136 14.84 3.17 -8.75
CA PHE A 136 13.89 3.58 -9.79
C PHE A 136 14.36 4.73 -10.67
N GLY A 137 15.42 5.46 -10.27
CA GLY A 137 15.86 6.68 -10.93
C GLY A 137 15.05 7.90 -10.49
N GLU A 138 15.02 8.94 -11.33
CA GLU A 138 14.27 10.16 -11.01
C GLU A 138 12.76 9.99 -11.30
N PRO A 139 11.87 10.39 -10.38
CA PRO A 139 10.44 10.33 -10.64
C PRO A 139 10.08 11.29 -11.79
N ARG A 140 9.24 10.81 -12.69
CA ARG A 140 8.66 11.62 -13.77
C ARG A 140 7.75 12.70 -13.22
N TYR A 141 6.94 12.36 -12.21
CA TYR A 141 6.11 13.29 -11.44
C TYR A 141 5.69 12.65 -10.11
N VAL A 142 5.13 13.47 -9.22
CA VAL A 142 4.64 13.03 -7.90
C VAL A 142 3.21 13.52 -7.68
N THR A 143 2.38 12.72 -7.00
CA THR A 143 0.97 13.06 -6.75
C THR A 143 0.52 12.62 -5.34
N PRO A 144 -0.06 13.50 -4.51
CA PRO A 144 -0.05 14.96 -4.66
C PRO A 144 1.40 15.48 -4.69
N GLY A 145 1.63 16.66 -5.25
CA GLY A 145 2.93 17.33 -5.20
C GLY A 145 2.86 18.60 -4.36
N PRO A 146 4.00 19.15 -3.91
CA PRO A 146 5.37 18.67 -4.15
C PRO A 146 5.78 17.50 -3.23
N TYR A 147 6.84 16.77 -3.62
CA TYR A 147 7.54 15.80 -2.76
C TYR A 147 8.86 16.44 -2.32
N ALA A 148 8.96 16.76 -1.04
CA ALA A 148 10.07 17.50 -0.47
C ALA A 148 10.31 17.04 0.98
N PRO A 149 11.53 17.20 1.51
CA PRO A 149 11.79 16.91 2.90
C PRO A 149 10.89 17.79 3.77
N PRO A 150 10.37 17.26 4.89
CA PRO A 150 9.62 18.06 5.84
C PRO A 150 10.49 19.21 6.36
N PRO A 151 9.93 20.41 6.60
CA PRO A 151 10.71 21.51 7.16
C PRO A 151 11.25 21.16 8.55
N VAL A 152 12.45 21.65 8.85
CA VAL A 152 13.08 21.56 10.17
C VAL A 152 12.19 22.23 11.21
N LEU A 153 11.99 21.57 12.34
CA LEU A 153 11.23 22.08 13.48
C LEU A 153 12.22 22.43 14.60
N LYS A 154 12.08 23.63 15.18
CA LYS A 154 12.83 24.02 16.36
C LYS A 154 11.95 23.92 17.60
N ALA A 155 12.56 23.73 18.76
CA ALA A 155 11.83 23.54 20.01
C ALA A 155 10.92 24.73 20.35
N GLU A 156 11.37 25.95 20.07
CA GLU A 156 10.61 27.18 20.27
C GLU A 156 9.37 27.31 19.36
N ASP A 157 9.34 26.58 18.24
CA ASP A 157 8.24 26.60 17.27
C ASP A 157 7.18 25.52 17.60
N VAL A 158 7.44 24.65 18.58
CA VAL A 158 6.50 23.60 19.01
C VAL A 158 5.43 24.19 19.90
N ILE A 159 4.20 24.22 19.39
CA ILE A 159 3.01 24.66 20.14
C ILE A 159 2.37 23.42 20.78
N LEU A 160 2.35 23.36 22.11
CA LEU A 160 1.66 22.28 22.82
C LEU A 160 0.16 22.59 22.97
N PRO A 161 -0.70 21.57 23.17
CA PRO A 161 -2.13 21.79 23.40
C PRO A 161 -2.43 22.75 24.56
N GLU A 162 -1.60 22.73 25.60
CA GLU A 162 -1.70 23.63 26.75
C GLU A 162 -1.45 25.10 26.34
N ASP A 163 -0.50 25.34 25.43
CA ASP A 163 -0.19 26.67 24.90
C ASP A 163 -1.37 27.22 24.06
N GLN A 164 -2.12 26.35 23.36
CA GLN A 164 -3.29 26.74 22.57
C GLN A 164 -4.47 27.17 23.44
N VAL A 165 -4.68 26.48 24.58
CA VAL A 165 -5.73 26.81 25.54
C VAL A 165 -5.46 28.16 26.20
N GLU A 166 -4.20 28.46 26.55
CA GLU A 166 -3.81 29.76 27.12
C GLU A 166 -3.98 30.92 26.13
N ARG A 167 -3.79 30.67 24.83
CA ARG A 167 -3.99 31.67 23.77
C ARG A 167 -5.46 31.95 23.45
N GLY A 168 -6.39 31.14 23.96
CA GLY A 168 -7.82 31.25 23.63
C GLY A 168 -8.11 30.85 22.18
N GLU A 169 -7.19 30.15 21.53
CA GLU A 169 -7.22 29.78 20.12
C GLU A 169 -7.64 28.31 19.98
N THR A 170 -8.85 27.97 20.41
CA THR A 170 -9.39 26.59 20.28
C THR A 170 -9.78 26.22 18.84
N GLY A 171 -9.51 27.10 17.87
CA GLY A 171 -9.88 26.95 16.46
C GLY A 171 -8.73 27.13 15.49
N ASP A 172 -7.50 27.33 15.97
CA ASP A 172 -6.31 27.33 15.12
C ASP A 172 -5.89 25.86 14.87
N PRO A 173 -5.97 25.34 13.64
CA PRO A 173 -5.61 23.95 13.34
C PRO A 173 -4.13 23.62 13.56
N GLY A 174 -3.29 24.61 13.91
CA GLY A 174 -1.84 24.46 13.99
C GLY A 174 -1.16 25.09 12.76
N ASN A 175 0.16 25.01 12.69
CA ASN A 175 0.89 25.48 11.51
C ASN A 175 0.70 24.47 10.37
N PRO A 176 -0.07 24.78 9.31
CA PRO A 176 -0.34 23.82 8.23
C PRO A 176 0.94 23.34 7.53
N ASN A 177 2.03 24.12 7.57
CA ASN A 177 3.32 23.72 7.01
C ASN A 177 4.05 22.64 7.84
N LEU A 178 3.66 22.41 9.10
CA LEU A 178 4.16 21.32 9.93
C LEU A 178 3.31 20.04 9.76
N ASP A 179 2.02 20.22 9.47
CA ASP A 179 1.01 19.15 9.40
C ASP A 179 0.91 18.46 8.02
N GLU A 180 1.29 19.13 6.93
CA GLU A 180 1.15 18.61 5.57
C GLU A 180 2.30 17.70 5.14
N GLN A 181 2.53 16.60 5.85
CA GLN A 181 3.15 15.44 5.21
C GLN A 181 2.07 14.52 4.67
N HIS A 182 1.92 14.54 3.36
CA HIS A 182 0.98 13.69 2.67
C HIS A 182 1.65 12.38 2.28
N LEU A 183 0.88 11.29 2.28
CA LEU A 183 1.25 10.12 1.49
C LEU A 183 1.35 10.55 0.02
N ASN A 184 2.56 10.49 -0.53
CA ASN A 184 2.82 10.77 -1.94
C ASN A 184 2.85 9.48 -2.75
N ILE A 185 2.49 9.57 -4.03
CA ILE A 185 2.75 8.52 -5.02
C ILE A 185 3.78 9.07 -6.01
N LEU A 186 4.97 8.48 -6.02
CA LEU A 186 6.02 8.79 -6.98
C LEU A 186 5.80 7.94 -8.23
N VAL A 187 5.89 8.56 -9.39
CA VAL A 187 5.62 7.91 -10.67
C VAL A 187 6.86 7.97 -11.55
N TYR A 188 7.32 6.80 -11.99
CA TYR A 188 8.52 6.62 -12.81
C TYR A 188 8.11 6.19 -14.23
N ALA A 189 8.71 6.83 -15.22
CA ALA A 189 8.46 6.52 -16.62
C ALA A 189 9.17 5.21 -17.03
N PRO A 190 8.71 4.56 -18.13
CA PRO A 190 9.39 3.40 -18.70
C PRO A 190 10.83 3.69 -19.12
N GLU A 191 11.70 2.70 -18.92
CA GLU A 191 13.10 2.69 -19.33
C GLU A 191 13.42 1.39 -20.11
N PRO A 192 14.55 1.29 -20.84
CA PRO A 192 14.87 0.09 -21.62
C PRO A 192 14.86 -1.23 -20.83
N THR A 193 15.27 -1.20 -19.56
CA THR A 193 15.26 -2.36 -18.65
C THR A 193 13.94 -2.53 -17.89
N ARG A 194 13.09 -1.50 -17.89
CA ARG A 194 11.81 -1.42 -17.18
C ARG A 194 10.73 -0.85 -18.11
N PRO A 195 10.20 -1.63 -19.08
CA PRO A 195 9.32 -1.14 -20.14
C PRO A 195 7.87 -0.94 -19.67
N TYR A 196 7.67 -0.34 -18.50
CA TYR A 196 6.38 -0.08 -17.88
C TYR A 196 6.48 1.14 -16.94
N TRP A 197 5.33 1.74 -16.66
CA TRP A 197 5.17 2.78 -15.66
C TRP A 197 5.18 2.17 -14.26
N THR A 198 5.90 2.79 -13.34
CA THR A 198 5.99 2.34 -11.95
C THR A 198 5.44 3.42 -11.04
N TYR A 199 4.48 3.06 -10.20
CA TYR A 199 3.88 3.92 -9.17
C TYR A 199 4.29 3.36 -7.81
N VAL A 200 4.83 4.18 -6.91
CA VAL A 200 5.30 3.74 -5.59
C VAL A 200 4.78 4.71 -4.53
N THR A 201 4.25 4.20 -3.42
CA THR A 201 3.92 5.02 -2.26
C THR A 201 5.19 5.54 -1.59
N ALA A 202 5.16 6.77 -1.10
CA ALA A 202 6.13 7.31 -0.16
C ALA A 202 5.36 7.93 0.98
N GLY A 203 5.37 7.27 2.12
CA GLY A 203 4.67 7.73 3.30
C GLY A 203 4.34 6.61 4.27
N LEU A 204 4.04 5.40 3.80
CA LEU A 204 3.65 4.29 4.69
C LEU A 204 4.79 3.88 5.64
N SER A 205 6.05 4.01 5.20
CA SER A 205 7.22 3.76 6.03
C SER A 205 7.70 4.98 6.83
N SER A 206 6.96 6.11 6.82
CA SER A 206 7.39 7.28 7.60
C SER A 206 7.15 7.05 9.10
N PRO A 207 8.03 7.55 9.97
CA PRO A 207 7.90 7.46 11.44
C PRO A 207 6.82 8.41 12.00
N TRP A 208 5.57 8.26 11.56
CA TRP A 208 4.45 9.15 11.92
C TRP A 208 4.23 9.32 13.43
N LEU A 209 4.56 8.28 14.21
CA LEU A 209 4.36 8.23 15.67
C LEU A 209 5.64 7.85 16.41
N GLN A 210 6.76 7.70 15.69
CA GLN A 210 8.04 7.26 16.27
C GLN A 210 8.94 8.47 16.45
N ASP A 211 9.50 8.62 17.64
CA ASP A 211 10.48 9.65 17.97
C ASP A 211 11.89 9.10 18.23
N ALA A 212 12.03 7.78 18.14
CA ALA A 212 13.28 7.03 18.17
C ALA A 212 13.22 5.87 17.15
N PRO A 213 14.38 5.34 16.70
CA PRO A 213 14.44 4.16 15.84
C PRO A 213 13.74 2.94 16.46
N ALA A 214 13.13 2.11 15.61
CA ALA A 214 12.58 0.82 16.02
C ALA A 214 12.95 -0.28 15.01
N GLU A 215 12.58 -1.53 15.30
CA GLU A 215 12.78 -2.64 14.36
C GLU A 215 12.03 -2.41 13.04
N VAL A 216 10.81 -1.89 13.14
CA VAL A 216 9.91 -1.61 12.01
C VAL A 216 9.59 -0.12 12.00
N THR A 217 9.68 0.51 10.83
CA THR A 217 9.34 1.93 10.68
C THR A 217 7.94 2.12 10.11
N GLY A 218 7.19 3.09 10.67
CA GLY A 218 5.83 3.40 10.26
C GLY A 218 4.94 2.15 10.27
N PHE A 219 4.33 1.86 9.12
CA PHE A 219 3.52 0.66 8.90
C PHE A 219 4.31 -0.54 8.37
N GLY A 220 5.64 -0.43 8.33
CA GLY A 220 6.54 -1.51 7.93
C GLY A 220 6.50 -1.89 6.46
N CYS A 221 5.87 -1.08 5.61
CA CYS A 221 5.82 -1.35 4.19
C CYS A 221 5.72 -0.09 3.33
N GLU A 222 6.01 -0.26 2.04
CA GLU A 222 5.58 0.60 0.95
C GLU A 222 5.01 -0.29 -0.17
N ILE A 223 4.14 0.26 -1.02
CA ILE A 223 3.40 -0.48 -2.05
C ILE A 223 3.64 0.15 -3.41
N MET A 224 3.87 -0.70 -4.41
CA MET A 224 4.01 -0.29 -5.80
C MET A 224 2.99 -0.96 -6.73
N ILE A 225 2.73 -0.31 -7.86
CA ILE A 225 1.98 -0.87 -9.00
C ILE A 225 2.79 -0.63 -10.27
N LYS A 226 2.88 -1.65 -11.13
CA LYS A 226 3.41 -1.54 -12.49
C LYS A 226 2.25 -1.47 -13.48
N SER A 227 2.28 -0.54 -14.43
CA SER A 227 1.27 -0.41 -15.49
C SER A 227 1.90 -0.24 -16.88
N LYS A 228 1.19 -0.66 -17.93
CA LYS A 228 1.63 -0.47 -19.31
C LYS A 228 1.60 1.00 -19.75
N GLU A 229 0.69 1.79 -19.20
CA GLU A 229 0.41 3.16 -19.62
C GLU A 229 0.39 4.10 -18.41
N ASP A 230 0.65 5.39 -18.66
CA ASP A 230 0.53 6.42 -17.64
C ASP A 230 -0.94 6.72 -17.36
N MET A 231 -1.50 6.13 -16.31
CA MET A 231 -2.92 6.23 -16.01
C MET A 231 -3.19 6.47 -14.52
N PRO A 232 -4.16 7.34 -14.19
CA PRO A 232 -4.40 7.79 -12.81
C PRO A 232 -4.92 6.69 -11.87
N TRP A 233 -5.48 5.60 -12.41
CA TRP A 233 -6.07 4.52 -11.62
C TRP A 233 -5.04 3.87 -10.68
N ALA A 234 -3.78 3.73 -11.09
CA ALA A 234 -2.76 3.07 -10.28
C ALA A 234 -2.48 3.86 -9.00
N ALA A 235 -2.30 5.18 -9.13
CA ALA A 235 -2.15 6.07 -7.98
C ALA A 235 -3.41 6.14 -7.11
N GLN A 236 -4.61 5.99 -7.69
CA GLN A 236 -5.86 5.93 -6.91
C GLN A 236 -5.94 4.65 -6.09
N ILE A 237 -5.61 3.49 -6.68
CA ILE A 237 -5.57 2.21 -5.95
C ILE A 237 -4.55 2.26 -4.82
N LEU A 238 -3.33 2.75 -5.07
CA LEU A 238 -2.31 2.87 -4.01
C LEU A 238 -2.79 3.73 -2.84
N ARG A 239 -3.50 4.82 -3.09
CA ARG A 239 -4.11 5.63 -2.02
C ARG A 239 -5.21 4.89 -1.28
N THR A 240 -6.05 4.12 -1.97
CA THR A 240 -7.07 3.28 -1.32
C THR A 240 -6.43 2.22 -0.42
N LEU A 241 -5.38 1.55 -0.89
CA LEU A 241 -4.63 0.56 -0.11
C LEU A 241 -3.96 1.20 1.11
N ALA A 242 -3.33 2.36 0.92
CA ALA A 242 -2.72 3.10 2.02
C ALA A 242 -3.76 3.59 3.04
N PHE A 243 -4.92 4.09 2.57
CA PHE A 243 -6.04 4.44 3.45
C PHE A 243 -6.51 3.24 4.27
N TYR A 244 -6.60 2.06 3.65
CA TYR A 244 -6.94 0.82 4.36
C TYR A 244 -5.91 0.50 5.46
N ILE A 245 -4.61 0.55 5.15
CA ILE A 245 -3.53 0.33 6.13
C ILE A 245 -3.62 1.33 7.29
N LEU A 246 -3.74 2.63 6.98
CA LEU A 246 -3.77 3.72 7.95
C LEU A 246 -4.97 3.61 8.91
N ASN A 247 -6.14 3.19 8.42
CA ASN A 247 -7.35 3.15 9.24
C ASN A 247 -7.57 1.82 9.98
N HIS A 248 -7.03 0.72 9.47
CA HIS A 248 -7.23 -0.60 10.07
C HIS A 248 -6.02 -1.13 10.82
N ALA A 249 -4.93 -0.33 10.92
CA ALA A 249 -3.66 -0.69 11.55
C ALA A 249 -3.12 -2.07 11.10
N GLY A 250 -3.50 -2.49 9.90
CA GLY A 250 -3.09 -3.75 9.30
C GLY A 250 -1.89 -3.53 8.39
N THR A 251 -0.96 -4.48 8.36
CA THR A 251 0.08 -4.49 7.34
C THR A 251 -0.39 -5.30 6.13
N LEU A 252 0.01 -4.87 4.93
CA LEU A 252 -0.10 -5.71 3.75
C LEU A 252 1.19 -6.51 3.61
N SER A 253 1.05 -7.83 3.54
CA SER A 253 2.18 -8.74 3.38
C SER A 253 2.04 -9.57 2.10
N PRO A 254 3.16 -10.10 1.58
CA PRO A 254 3.14 -11.00 0.44
C PRO A 254 2.21 -12.20 0.67
N GLY A 255 1.37 -12.48 -0.32
CA GLY A 255 0.36 -13.55 -0.24
C GLY A 255 -1.05 -13.05 -0.01
N VAL A 256 -1.23 -11.83 0.54
CA VAL A 256 -2.56 -11.22 0.72
C VAL A 256 -3.26 -11.03 -0.62
N ARG A 257 -4.56 -11.33 -0.65
CA ARG A 257 -5.45 -11.17 -1.80
C ARG A 257 -6.65 -10.31 -1.37
N ILE A 258 -6.96 -9.30 -2.16
CA ILE A 258 -7.91 -8.23 -1.81
C ILE A 258 -8.98 -8.14 -2.90
N ASP A 259 -10.24 -8.14 -2.49
CA ASP A 259 -11.37 -7.79 -3.34
C ASP A 259 -11.51 -6.27 -3.41
N LEU A 260 -11.58 -5.71 -4.62
CA LEU A 260 -11.82 -4.28 -4.79
C LEU A 260 -13.33 -3.94 -4.78
N ASN A 261 -14.21 -4.94 -4.71
CA ASN A 261 -15.66 -4.80 -4.81
C ASN A 261 -16.13 -4.08 -6.08
N GLY A 262 -15.32 -4.15 -7.13
CA GLY A 262 -15.56 -3.48 -8.40
C GLY A 262 -14.33 -3.50 -9.31
N PRO A 263 -14.45 -3.00 -10.55
CA PRO A 263 -13.33 -2.95 -11.48
C PRO A 263 -12.18 -2.07 -10.97
N ILE A 264 -10.93 -2.47 -11.26
CA ILE A 264 -9.71 -1.76 -10.83
C ILE A 264 -9.66 -0.31 -11.32
N ILE A 265 -10.31 -0.03 -12.46
CA ILE A 265 -10.66 1.32 -12.89
C ILE A 265 -12.15 1.52 -12.60
N PRO A 266 -12.53 2.33 -11.60
CA PRO A 266 -13.93 2.57 -11.27
C PRO A 266 -14.75 3.03 -12.49
N GLY A 267 -15.94 2.43 -12.67
CA GLY A 267 -16.84 2.76 -13.78
C GLY A 267 -16.40 2.26 -15.16
N SER A 268 -15.32 1.48 -15.26
CA SER A 268 -14.89 0.84 -16.50
C SER A 268 -15.47 -0.58 -16.67
N ASN A 269 -15.25 -1.17 -17.85
CA ASN A 269 -15.52 -2.59 -18.12
C ASN A 269 -14.30 -3.50 -17.84
N SER A 270 -13.33 -3.05 -17.03
CA SER A 270 -12.18 -3.88 -16.63
C SER A 270 -12.68 -5.17 -15.97
N LYS A 271 -12.12 -6.31 -16.39
CA LYS A 271 -12.36 -7.60 -15.72
C LYS A 271 -11.50 -7.79 -14.47
N LEU A 272 -10.47 -6.96 -14.29
CA LEU A 272 -9.67 -6.97 -13.07
C LEU A 272 -10.47 -6.27 -11.98
N SER A 273 -10.75 -7.00 -10.90
CA SER A 273 -11.51 -6.51 -9.74
C SER A 273 -10.92 -6.98 -8.41
N ASN A 274 -9.75 -7.59 -8.48
CA ASN A 274 -9.04 -8.14 -7.34
C ASN A 274 -7.56 -7.76 -7.46
N ILE A 275 -6.86 -7.75 -6.34
CA ILE A 275 -5.41 -7.52 -6.26
C ILE A 275 -4.80 -8.61 -5.40
N PHE A 276 -3.56 -9.01 -5.70
CA PHE A 276 -2.72 -9.69 -4.71
C PHE A 276 -1.42 -8.93 -4.47
N ILE A 277 -0.86 -9.12 -3.28
CA ILE A 277 0.38 -8.50 -2.84
C ILE A 277 1.53 -9.50 -2.97
N TRP A 278 2.66 -9.08 -3.52
CA TRP A 278 3.83 -9.92 -3.75
C TRP A 278 5.15 -9.14 -3.63
N TYR A 279 6.28 -9.84 -3.79
CA TYR A 279 7.60 -9.23 -3.89
C TYR A 279 7.85 -8.70 -5.31
N PRO A 280 8.32 -7.44 -5.48
CA PRO A 280 8.66 -6.91 -6.80
C PRO A 280 10.00 -7.46 -7.30
N ASP A 281 10.10 -7.71 -8.61
CA ASP A 281 11.37 -8.13 -9.24
C ASP A 281 12.41 -6.99 -9.29
N ASP A 282 11.96 -5.73 -9.22
CA ASP A 282 12.83 -4.55 -9.36
C ASP A 282 13.45 -4.12 -8.02
N ALA A 283 13.00 -4.71 -6.91
CA ALA A 283 13.51 -4.45 -5.58
C ALA A 283 13.92 -5.80 -4.98
N PRO A 284 15.16 -6.27 -5.27
CA PRO A 284 15.58 -7.64 -4.97
C PRO A 284 15.66 -7.92 -3.47
N ASP A 285 15.93 -6.88 -2.67
CA ASP A 285 15.86 -6.99 -1.22
C ASP A 285 14.39 -6.93 -0.79
N CYS A 286 13.97 -7.91 0.02
CA CYS A 286 12.62 -7.97 0.56
C CYS A 286 12.40 -6.99 1.74
N TRP A 287 13.48 -6.40 2.24
CA TRP A 287 13.50 -5.56 3.43
C TRP A 287 14.59 -4.49 3.32
N TYR A 288 14.21 -3.23 3.49
CA TYR A 288 15.09 -2.06 3.45
C TYR A 288 15.09 -1.36 4.80
N TYR A 289 16.11 -0.55 5.07
CA TYR A 289 16.26 0.18 6.33
C TYR A 289 16.24 1.69 6.12
N LEU A 290 15.51 2.37 6.99
CA LEU A 290 15.59 3.81 7.22
C LEU A 290 16.21 4.04 8.62
N PRO A 291 16.71 5.24 8.93
CA PRO A 291 17.10 5.61 10.29
C PRO A 291 16.05 5.29 11.36
N SER A 292 14.76 5.37 10.99
CA SER A 292 13.64 5.02 11.88
C SER A 292 13.32 3.53 12.02
N GLY A 293 13.93 2.65 11.20
CA GLY A 293 13.67 1.21 11.22
C GLY A 293 13.46 0.59 9.84
N GLY A 294 13.12 -0.70 9.82
CA GLY A 294 12.97 -1.47 8.59
C GLY A 294 11.57 -1.43 7.96
N PHE A 295 11.49 -1.60 6.64
CA PHE A 295 10.23 -1.77 5.91
C PHE A 295 10.39 -2.68 4.68
N GLY A 296 9.30 -3.35 4.28
CA GLY A 296 9.23 -4.12 3.05
C GLY A 296 8.66 -3.33 1.86
N LEU A 297 9.20 -3.51 0.67
CA LEU A 297 8.59 -2.96 -0.56
C LEU A 297 7.83 -4.05 -1.29
N PHE A 298 6.52 -3.87 -1.47
CA PHE A 298 5.65 -4.88 -2.06
C PHE A 298 4.93 -4.38 -3.32
N ILE A 299 4.60 -5.29 -4.23
CA ILE A 299 3.86 -4.99 -5.45
C ILE A 299 2.40 -5.46 -5.33
N ALA A 300 1.48 -4.60 -5.73
CA ALA A 300 0.08 -4.90 -5.94
C ALA A 300 -0.17 -5.23 -7.43
N ILE A 301 -0.71 -6.42 -7.69
CA ILE A 301 -0.94 -6.93 -9.05
C ILE A 301 -2.43 -7.19 -9.25
N GLY A 302 -3.02 -6.58 -10.28
CA GLY A 302 -4.43 -6.72 -10.62
C GLY A 302 -4.76 -8.07 -11.26
N ILE A 303 -5.78 -8.75 -10.73
CA ILE A 303 -6.27 -10.05 -11.20
C ILE A 303 -7.79 -10.09 -11.36
N THR A 304 -8.27 -11.02 -12.19
CA THR A 304 -9.70 -11.31 -12.35
C THR A 304 -10.23 -12.16 -11.18
N PRO A 305 -11.56 -12.24 -10.99
CA PRO A 305 -12.16 -13.17 -10.04
C PRO A 305 -11.75 -14.63 -10.25
N ASP A 306 -11.71 -15.12 -11.49
CA ASP A 306 -11.34 -16.51 -11.78
C ASP A 306 -9.86 -16.79 -11.45
N GLU A 307 -9.00 -15.80 -11.67
CA GLU A 307 -7.59 -15.86 -11.30
C GLU A 307 -7.40 -15.93 -9.78
N ARG A 308 -8.18 -15.14 -9.04
CA ARG A 308 -8.21 -15.21 -7.58
C ARG A 308 -8.76 -16.56 -7.11
N GLN A 309 -9.84 -17.05 -7.71
CA GLN A 309 -10.44 -18.34 -7.36
C GLN A 309 -9.45 -19.49 -7.57
N PHE A 310 -8.69 -19.47 -8.65
CA PHE A 310 -7.60 -20.43 -8.85
C PHE A 310 -6.57 -20.36 -7.72
N ALA A 311 -6.13 -19.16 -7.35
CA ALA A 311 -5.17 -18.97 -6.26
C ALA A 311 -5.73 -19.45 -4.90
N GLU A 312 -7.04 -19.33 -4.68
CA GLU A 312 -7.73 -19.80 -3.46
C GLU A 312 -7.97 -21.32 -3.47
N SER A 313 -8.08 -21.93 -4.65
CA SER A 313 -8.21 -23.40 -4.80
C SER A 313 -6.96 -24.17 -4.39
N ILE A 314 -5.85 -23.47 -4.15
CA ILE A 314 -4.57 -24.03 -3.76
C ILE A 314 -4.28 -23.61 -2.31
N GLU A 315 -4.26 -24.59 -1.40
CA GLU A 315 -4.12 -24.40 0.05
C GLU A 315 -2.83 -23.64 0.43
N GLU A 316 -1.68 -24.08 -0.09
CA GLU A 316 -0.39 -23.41 0.14
C GLU A 316 0.19 -22.84 -1.16
N TYR A 317 0.91 -21.71 -1.09
CA TYR A 317 1.55 -21.09 -2.25
C TYR A 317 0.58 -20.63 -3.35
N GLY A 318 -0.72 -20.55 -3.10
CA GLY A 318 -1.71 -20.16 -4.11
C GLY A 318 -1.41 -18.80 -4.78
N THR A 319 -0.97 -17.81 -4.01
CA THR A 319 -0.56 -16.50 -4.54
C THR A 319 0.73 -16.58 -5.39
N TRP A 320 1.69 -17.41 -4.98
CA TRP A 320 2.86 -17.69 -5.81
C TRP A 320 2.46 -18.40 -7.13
N CYS A 321 1.53 -19.36 -7.06
CA CYS A 321 1.06 -20.09 -8.23
C CYS A 321 0.41 -19.15 -9.26
N ILE A 322 -0.49 -18.27 -8.84
CA ILE A 322 -1.08 -17.31 -9.78
C ILE A 322 -0.03 -16.34 -10.34
N GLN A 323 0.95 -15.91 -9.55
CA GLN A 323 2.07 -15.11 -10.04
C GLN A 323 2.88 -15.85 -11.13
N GLN A 324 3.14 -17.14 -10.97
CA GLN A 324 3.83 -17.93 -12.00
C GLN A 324 2.99 -18.15 -13.26
N VAL A 325 1.67 -18.29 -13.11
CA VAL A 325 0.76 -18.37 -14.26
C VAL A 325 0.79 -17.06 -15.04
N LEU A 326 0.68 -15.90 -14.36
CA LEU A 326 0.76 -14.60 -15.02
C LEU A 326 2.08 -14.39 -15.76
N ARG A 327 3.21 -14.83 -15.19
CA ARG A 327 4.52 -14.83 -15.87
C ARG A 327 4.53 -15.69 -17.14
N GLN A 328 4.07 -16.93 -17.05
CA GLN A 328 4.03 -17.84 -18.20
C GLN A 328 3.09 -17.36 -19.31
N MET A 329 2.05 -16.62 -18.95
CA MET A 329 1.10 -16.02 -19.88
C MET A 329 1.56 -14.63 -20.40
N GLY A 330 2.76 -14.18 -20.03
CA GLY A 330 3.37 -12.95 -20.56
C GLY A 330 2.84 -11.65 -19.94
N HIS A 331 2.14 -11.72 -18.81
CA HIS A 331 1.68 -10.53 -18.06
C HIS A 331 2.66 -10.13 -16.95
N ASP A 332 3.40 -11.09 -16.40
CA ASP A 332 4.36 -10.89 -15.31
C ASP A 332 3.76 -10.06 -14.16
N GLN A 333 4.50 -9.11 -13.58
CA GLN A 333 4.04 -8.20 -12.52
C GLN A 333 3.36 -6.92 -13.05
N VAL A 334 3.11 -6.81 -14.36
CA VAL A 334 2.56 -5.58 -14.96
C VAL A 334 1.05 -5.69 -15.07
N THR A 335 0.34 -4.76 -14.44
CA THR A 335 -1.12 -4.70 -14.50
C THR A 335 -1.58 -3.94 -15.74
N ASP A 336 -2.19 -4.67 -16.66
CA ASP A 336 -2.94 -4.14 -17.79
C ASP A 336 -4.44 -4.16 -17.45
N PRO A 337 -5.07 -3.01 -17.15
CA PRO A 337 -6.46 -2.95 -16.71
C PRO A 337 -7.47 -3.40 -17.79
N TYR A 338 -7.05 -3.47 -19.05
CA TYR A 338 -7.92 -3.85 -20.16
C TYR A 338 -7.75 -5.31 -20.60
N ARG A 339 -6.89 -6.08 -19.93
CA ARG A 339 -6.69 -7.49 -20.26
C ARG A 339 -7.90 -8.34 -19.89
N ASN A 340 -8.12 -9.40 -20.67
CA ASN A 340 -9.03 -10.47 -20.29
C ASN A 340 -8.40 -11.39 -19.24
N THR A 341 -9.23 -12.25 -18.65
CA THR A 341 -8.76 -13.34 -17.78
C THR A 341 -7.76 -14.21 -18.52
N VAL A 342 -6.67 -14.60 -17.85
CA VAL A 342 -5.73 -15.59 -18.40
C VAL A 342 -6.32 -17.00 -18.39
N MET A 343 -7.37 -17.22 -17.59
CA MET A 343 -8.02 -18.52 -17.43
C MET A 343 -8.70 -19.05 -18.69
N GLU A 344 -8.96 -18.18 -19.67
CA GLU A 344 -9.60 -18.51 -20.94
C GLU A 344 -8.61 -18.47 -22.13
N GLN A 345 -7.34 -18.12 -21.89
CA GLN A 345 -6.35 -17.97 -22.95
C GLN A 345 -5.79 -19.31 -23.43
N GLU A 346 -5.38 -19.37 -24.70
CA GLU A 346 -4.69 -20.53 -25.24
C GLU A 346 -3.38 -20.79 -24.46
N GLY A 347 -3.11 -22.06 -24.14
CA GLY A 347 -1.91 -22.45 -23.38
C GLY A 347 -2.07 -22.44 -21.86
N ILE A 348 -3.18 -21.93 -21.32
CA ILE A 348 -3.42 -21.89 -19.86
C ILE A 348 -3.33 -23.28 -19.21
N GLY A 349 -3.86 -24.32 -19.85
CA GLY A 349 -3.83 -25.69 -19.29
C GLY A 349 -2.40 -26.18 -19.03
N LEU A 350 -1.45 -25.85 -19.92
CA LEU A 350 -0.04 -26.18 -19.73
C LEU A 350 0.59 -25.34 -18.61
N ALA A 351 0.24 -24.04 -18.52
CA ALA A 351 0.75 -23.16 -17.47
C ALA A 351 0.29 -23.60 -16.07
N LEU A 352 -1.00 -23.94 -15.93
CA LEU A 352 -1.58 -24.46 -14.69
C LEU A 352 -0.93 -25.78 -14.29
N LEU A 353 -0.77 -26.72 -15.23
CA LEU A 353 -0.15 -28.02 -14.97
C LEU A 353 1.30 -27.85 -14.49
N LYS A 354 2.12 -27.08 -15.20
CA LYS A 354 3.53 -26.84 -14.83
C LYS A 354 3.65 -26.22 -13.44
N THR A 355 2.83 -25.21 -13.17
CA THR A 355 2.85 -24.49 -11.89
C THR A 355 2.44 -25.40 -10.74
N LYS A 356 1.36 -26.17 -10.92
CA LYS A 356 0.88 -27.11 -9.90
C LYS A 356 1.89 -28.23 -9.64
N SER A 357 2.46 -28.83 -10.70
CA SER A 357 3.49 -29.85 -10.55
C SER A 357 4.72 -29.33 -9.81
N PHE A 358 5.14 -28.09 -10.05
CA PHE A 358 6.24 -27.49 -9.29
C PHE A 358 5.88 -27.33 -7.81
N ALA A 359 4.71 -26.78 -7.49
CA ALA A 359 4.26 -26.60 -6.12
C ALA A 359 4.14 -27.93 -5.36
N ASP A 360 3.59 -28.96 -6.01
CA ASP A 360 3.45 -30.30 -5.42
C ASP A 360 4.82 -30.95 -5.17
N ASN A 361 5.77 -30.82 -6.11
CA ASN A 361 7.14 -31.32 -5.92
C ASN A 361 7.87 -30.60 -4.79
N PHE A 362 7.69 -29.28 -4.68
CA PHE A 362 8.28 -28.48 -3.61
C PHE A 362 7.77 -28.94 -2.24
N ARG A 363 6.45 -29.13 -2.10
CA ARG A 363 5.83 -29.66 -0.87
C ARG A 363 6.34 -31.03 -0.51
N ALA A 364 6.44 -31.95 -1.48
CA ALA A 364 6.96 -33.29 -1.24
C ALA A 364 8.38 -33.22 -0.67
N ASN A 365 9.26 -32.40 -1.25
CA ASN A 365 10.63 -32.25 -0.77
C ASN A 365 10.73 -31.66 0.64
N VAL A 366 9.85 -30.71 1.00
CA VAL A 366 9.79 -30.16 2.37
C VAL A 366 9.34 -31.24 3.37
N ALA A 367 8.35 -32.05 3.01
CA ALA A 367 7.87 -33.13 3.88
C ALA A 367 8.93 -34.22 4.11
N TYR A 368 9.71 -34.57 3.08
CA TYR A 368 10.79 -35.55 3.22
C TYR A 368 11.99 -34.98 4.01
N GLY A 369 12.35 -33.71 3.81
CA GLY A 369 13.44 -33.06 4.56
C GLY A 369 13.16 -32.83 6.04
N SER A 370 11.87 -32.75 6.44
CA SER A 370 11.46 -32.62 7.84
C SER A 370 11.51 -33.94 8.62
N THR A 371 11.53 -35.09 7.95
CA THR A 371 11.42 -36.40 8.62
C THR A 371 12.78 -36.96 9.06
N ASP A 372 13.88 -36.45 8.50
CA ASP A 372 15.24 -37.03 8.66
C ASP A 372 16.08 -36.37 9.80
N MET A 373 15.48 -35.48 10.59
CA MET A 373 16.15 -34.74 11.68
C MET A 373 15.59 -35.09 13.08
N SER A 374 14.61 -36.00 13.17
CA SER A 374 14.07 -36.50 14.45
C SER A 374 14.53 -37.91 14.81
N GLU A 375 15.32 -38.57 13.95
CA GLU A 375 15.89 -39.91 14.19
C GLU A 375 17.43 -39.93 14.32
N MET A 376 18.07 -38.75 14.40
CA MET A 376 19.45 -38.59 14.86
C MET A 376 19.47 -37.85 16.20
#